data_AF-A0A7S7NMU1-F1
#
_entry.id   AF-A0A7S7NMU1-F1
#
_cell.length_a   1.000
_cell.length_b   1.000
_cell.length_c   1.000
_cell.angle_alpha   90.00
_cell.angle_beta   90.00
_cell.angle_gamma   90.00
#
_symmetry.space_group_name_H-M   'P 1'
#
loop_
_entity.id
_entity.type
_entity.pdbx_description
1 polymer ?
#
loop_
_entity_poly.entity_id
_entity_poly.type
_entity_poly.pdbx_seq_one_letter_code
_entity_poly.pdbx_strand_id
1 'polypeptide(L)'
;MTIEVVEGSGAVAARDSVSPQRFAVQVRDASGAPASSVTVQFRLPSEGPSGDFASGSKSESVLTGPDGKAFVRGIRWNSTPGKLDILVRVANQTERVEIIIPAEISAALPISRQVAPKSAKKWIILAVVSGATAAGLAVASGGKSTPAITAVPPAASLPPSLGAPVITIGKP
;
A
#
# COMPACT_ATOMS: atom_id res chain seq x y z
N MET A 1 -2.10 -23.03 -19.77
CA MET A 1 -2.38 -21.58 -19.71
C MET A 1 -1.45 -20.95 -18.68
N THR A 2 -1.01 -19.71 -18.89
CA THR A 2 -0.15 -18.99 -17.94
C THR A 2 -0.83 -17.70 -17.51
N ILE A 3 -0.64 -17.30 -16.25
CA ILE A 3 -1.15 -16.04 -15.73
C ILE A 3 -0.02 -15.30 -15.01
N GLU A 4 0.10 -14.01 -15.31
CA GLU A 4 1.13 -13.12 -14.79
C GLU A 4 0.47 -11.88 -14.17
N VAL A 5 0.96 -11.44 -13.02
CA VAL A 5 0.51 -10.19 -12.40
C VAL A 5 1.22 -9.02 -13.11
N VAL A 6 0.42 -8.12 -13.68
CA VAL A 6 0.94 -6.93 -14.38
C VAL A 6 0.96 -5.73 -13.45
N GLU A 7 -0.04 -5.60 -12.57
CA GLU A 7 -0.20 -4.46 -11.68
C GLU A 7 -0.92 -4.88 -10.39
N GLY A 8 -0.60 -4.25 -9.25
CA GLY A 8 -1.29 -4.53 -7.99
C GLY A 8 -0.46 -5.29 -6.94
N SER A 9 0.62 -5.97 -7.34
CA SER A 9 1.45 -6.74 -6.39
C SER A 9 2.14 -5.83 -5.38
N GLY A 10 1.99 -6.13 -4.10
CA GLY A 10 2.57 -5.35 -3.00
C GLY A 10 1.89 -4.00 -2.77
N ALA A 11 0.65 -3.83 -3.26
CA ALA A 11 -0.10 -2.59 -3.04
C ALA A 11 -0.33 -2.35 -1.54
N VAL A 12 -0.09 -1.11 -1.09
CA VAL A 12 -0.35 -0.69 0.29
C VAL A 12 -1.51 0.30 0.30
N ALA A 13 -2.58 -0.05 1.00
CA ALA A 13 -3.78 0.76 1.11
C ALA A 13 -3.93 1.37 2.51
N ALA A 14 -4.55 2.55 2.58
CA ALA A 14 -5.02 3.11 3.84
C ALA A 14 -6.31 2.41 4.28
N ARG A 15 -6.56 2.38 5.59
CA ARG A 15 -7.80 1.90 6.19
C ARG A 15 -8.99 2.72 5.73
N ASP A 16 -10.15 2.08 5.61
CA ASP A 16 -11.43 2.70 5.24
C ASP A 16 -11.35 3.55 3.96
N SER A 17 -10.45 3.14 3.04
CA SER A 17 -10.12 3.90 1.84
C SER A 17 -10.43 3.12 0.57
N VAL A 18 -10.57 3.86 -0.52
CA VAL A 18 -10.73 3.27 -1.86
C VAL A 18 -9.36 3.19 -2.52
N SER A 19 -9.00 2.01 -3.03
CA SER A 19 -7.75 1.80 -3.75
C SER A 19 -7.66 2.74 -4.96
N PRO A 20 -6.64 3.61 -5.04
CA PRO A 20 -6.35 4.37 -6.25
C PRO A 20 -5.67 3.49 -7.33
N GLN A 21 -5.07 2.37 -6.89
CA GLN A 21 -4.35 1.44 -7.75
C GLN A 21 -5.32 0.41 -8.37
N ARG A 22 -5.02 0.02 -9.60
CA ARG A 22 -5.70 -1.09 -10.29
C ARG A 22 -4.91 -2.39 -10.08
N PHE A 23 -5.64 -3.49 -10.04
CA PHE A 23 -5.05 -4.82 -9.95
C PHE A 23 -5.27 -5.47 -11.31
N ALA A 24 -4.19 -5.74 -12.03
CA ALA A 24 -4.21 -6.22 -13.40
C ALA A 24 -3.41 -7.50 -13.53
N VAL A 25 -3.98 -8.45 -14.27
CA VAL A 25 -3.32 -9.71 -14.64
C VAL A 25 -3.35 -9.88 -16.15
N GLN A 26 -2.33 -10.52 -16.68
CA GLN A 26 -2.25 -10.94 -18.07
C GLN A 26 -2.37 -12.46 -18.14
N VAL A 27 -3.27 -12.93 -18.98
CA VAL A 27 -3.52 -14.34 -19.25
C VAL A 27 -2.98 -14.67 -20.62
N ARG A 28 -2.18 -15.73 -20.70
CA ARG A 28 -1.63 -16.28 -21.94
C ARG A 28 -2.08 -17.72 -22.11
N ASP A 29 -2.40 -18.11 -23.34
CA ASP A 29 -2.69 -19.49 -23.69
C ASP A 29 -1.41 -20.36 -23.65
N ALA A 30 -1.54 -21.69 -23.72
CA ALA A 30 -0.44 -22.63 -23.91
C ALA A 30 0.50 -22.29 -25.09
N SER A 31 0.02 -21.64 -26.14
CA SER A 31 0.85 -21.14 -27.26
C SER A 31 1.70 -19.90 -26.91
N GLY A 32 1.48 -19.28 -25.74
CA GLY A 32 2.12 -18.03 -25.32
C GLY A 32 1.43 -16.76 -25.82
N ALA A 33 0.40 -16.88 -26.66
CA ALA A 33 -0.43 -15.78 -27.14
C ALA A 33 -1.36 -15.22 -26.03
N PRO A 34 -1.71 -13.93 -26.06
CA PRO A 34 -2.68 -13.36 -25.11
C PRO A 34 -4.05 -14.02 -25.27
N ALA A 35 -4.62 -14.50 -24.17
CA ALA A 35 -5.91 -15.18 -24.17
C ALA A 35 -7.05 -14.16 -23.95
N SER A 36 -7.79 -13.83 -25.01
CA SER A 36 -8.96 -12.94 -24.94
C SER A 36 -10.24 -13.68 -24.54
N SER A 37 -11.21 -12.95 -23.98
CA SER A 37 -12.54 -13.48 -23.62
C SER A 37 -12.53 -14.62 -22.61
N VAL A 38 -11.52 -14.66 -21.72
CA VAL A 38 -11.42 -15.61 -20.63
C VAL A 38 -11.94 -14.99 -19.34
N THR A 39 -12.71 -15.75 -18.56
CA THR A 39 -13.24 -15.27 -17.28
C THR A 39 -12.16 -15.30 -16.20
N VAL A 40 -11.88 -14.13 -15.64
CA VAL A 40 -10.98 -13.91 -14.50
C VAL A 40 -11.81 -13.49 -13.31
N GLN A 41 -11.80 -14.30 -12.26
CA GLN A 41 -12.46 -14.02 -11.00
C GLN A 41 -11.43 -13.55 -9.98
N PHE A 42 -11.60 -12.33 -9.50
CA PHE A 42 -10.86 -11.77 -8.38
C PHE A 42 -11.68 -11.99 -7.11
N ARG A 43 -11.03 -12.43 -6.03
CA ARG A 43 -11.67 -12.70 -4.75
C ARG A 43 -10.80 -12.20 -3.61
N LEU A 44 -11.42 -11.42 -2.73
CA LEU A 44 -10.84 -10.92 -1.50
C LEU A 44 -11.10 -11.92 -0.36
N PRO A 45 -10.25 -11.93 0.69
CA PRO A 45 -10.50 -12.74 1.89
C PRO A 45 -11.86 -12.44 2.53
N SER A 46 -12.52 -13.45 3.10
CA SER A 46 -13.83 -13.23 3.75
C SER A 46 -13.71 -12.51 5.10
N GLU A 47 -12.57 -12.67 5.79
CA GLU A 47 -12.32 -12.18 7.15
C GLU A 47 -10.94 -11.51 7.25
N GLY A 48 -10.72 -10.76 8.34
CA GLY A 48 -9.44 -10.10 8.59
C GLY A 48 -9.21 -8.86 7.71
N PRO A 49 -7.96 -8.58 7.28
CA PRO A 49 -7.65 -7.52 6.33
C PRO A 49 -8.29 -7.86 4.98
N SER A 50 -9.28 -7.07 4.56
CA SER A 50 -10.08 -7.35 3.37
C SER A 50 -10.71 -6.07 2.83
N GLY A 51 -11.55 -6.20 1.81
CA GLY A 51 -12.34 -5.13 1.26
C GLY A 51 -13.54 -5.65 0.48
N ASP A 52 -14.15 -4.74 -0.25
CA ASP A 52 -15.22 -5.01 -1.20
C ASP A 52 -14.85 -4.35 -2.53
N PHE A 53 -15.09 -5.03 -3.65
CA PHE A 53 -14.89 -4.44 -4.96
C PHE A 53 -15.88 -3.31 -5.22
N ALA A 54 -15.72 -2.58 -6.33
CA ALA A 54 -16.62 -1.48 -6.71
C ALA A 54 -18.10 -1.94 -6.84
N SER A 55 -18.31 -3.22 -7.15
CA SER A 55 -19.62 -3.89 -7.13
C SER A 55 -20.24 -4.08 -5.74
N GLY A 56 -19.51 -3.82 -4.65
CA GLY A 56 -19.92 -4.06 -3.27
C GLY A 56 -19.81 -5.53 -2.83
N SER A 57 -19.24 -6.39 -3.69
CA SER A 57 -19.01 -7.82 -3.39
C SER A 57 -17.54 -8.10 -3.10
N LYS A 58 -17.26 -9.18 -2.37
CA LYS A 58 -15.88 -9.67 -2.14
C LYS A 58 -15.29 -10.45 -3.30
N SER A 59 -16.10 -10.70 -4.33
CA SER A 59 -15.70 -11.39 -5.55
C SER A 59 -16.18 -10.60 -6.75
N GLU A 60 -15.33 -10.44 -7.75
CA GLU A 60 -15.65 -9.76 -8.99
C GLU A 60 -15.11 -10.56 -10.18
N SER A 61 -15.93 -10.72 -11.22
CA SER A 61 -15.57 -11.46 -12.43
C SER A 61 -15.44 -10.50 -13.60
N VAL A 62 -14.33 -10.56 -14.31
CA VAL A 62 -13.99 -9.71 -15.45
C VAL A 62 -13.52 -10.58 -16.60
N LEU A 63 -13.91 -10.24 -17.84
CA LEU A 63 -13.40 -10.89 -19.04
C LEU A 63 -12.05 -10.28 -19.44
N THR A 64 -11.11 -11.10 -19.91
CA THR A 64 -9.88 -10.59 -20.53
C THR A 64 -10.17 -9.88 -21.85
N GLY A 65 -9.52 -8.75 -22.08
CA GLY A 65 -9.57 -8.02 -23.34
C GLY A 65 -8.79 -8.70 -24.48
N PRO A 66 -8.74 -8.08 -25.68
CA PRO A 66 -7.98 -8.59 -26.83
C PRO A 66 -6.48 -8.77 -26.58
N ASP A 67 -5.93 -8.00 -25.64
CA ASP A 67 -4.55 -8.05 -25.18
C ASP A 67 -4.30 -9.08 -24.05
N GLY A 68 -5.33 -9.87 -23.73
CA GLY A 68 -5.30 -10.90 -22.69
C GLY A 68 -5.24 -10.34 -21.27
N LYS A 69 -5.54 -9.05 -21.08
CA LYS A 69 -5.49 -8.40 -19.76
C LYS A 69 -6.87 -8.33 -19.13
N ALA A 70 -6.93 -8.59 -17.83
CA ALA A 70 -8.09 -8.34 -16.99
C ALA A 70 -7.66 -7.50 -15.80
N PHE A 71 -8.49 -6.52 -15.42
CA PHE A 71 -8.19 -5.66 -14.28
C PHE A 71 -9.44 -5.31 -13.48
N VAL A 72 -9.23 -5.04 -12.19
CA VAL A 72 -10.22 -4.51 -11.26
C VAL A 72 -9.71 -3.21 -10.63
N ARG A 73 -10.62 -2.32 -10.26
CA ARG A 73 -10.30 -1.00 -9.68
C ARG A 73 -11.32 -0.63 -8.59
N GLY A 74 -10.97 0.35 -7.77
CA GLY A 74 -11.91 0.93 -6.81
C GLY A 74 -12.27 0.00 -5.65
N ILE A 75 -11.36 -0.89 -5.25
CA ILE A 75 -11.55 -1.76 -4.07
C ILE A 75 -11.68 -0.87 -2.83
N ARG A 76 -12.75 -1.04 -2.06
CA ARG A 76 -12.97 -0.39 -0.78
C ARG A 76 -12.40 -1.26 0.33
N TRP A 77 -11.30 -0.83 0.93
CA TRP A 77 -10.64 -1.56 2.02
C TRP A 77 -11.34 -1.33 3.35
N ASN A 78 -11.31 -2.34 4.21
CA ASN A 78 -11.83 -2.23 5.57
C ASN A 78 -10.83 -1.53 6.52
N SER A 79 -11.19 -1.46 7.80
CA SER A 79 -10.40 -0.85 8.85
C SER A 79 -9.35 -1.79 9.48
N THR A 80 -9.32 -3.06 9.07
CA THR A 80 -8.47 -4.09 9.66
C THR A 80 -7.07 -4.05 9.01
N PRO A 81 -6.02 -3.68 9.75
CA PRO A 81 -4.67 -3.65 9.20
C PRO A 81 -4.08 -5.05 9.04
N GLY A 82 -3.21 -5.21 8.05
CA GLY A 82 -2.46 -6.44 7.83
C GLY A 82 -2.30 -6.79 6.36
N LYS A 83 -1.56 -7.88 6.13
CA LYS A 83 -1.39 -8.45 4.80
C LYS A 83 -2.65 -9.18 4.38
N LEU A 84 -2.97 -9.11 3.10
CA LEU A 84 -4.06 -9.84 2.49
C LEU A 84 -3.65 -10.38 1.12
N ASP A 85 -4.27 -11.47 0.75
CA ASP A 85 -4.03 -12.17 -0.50
C ASP A 85 -5.27 -12.06 -1.37
N ILE A 86 -5.15 -11.36 -2.50
CA ILE A 86 -6.20 -11.31 -3.50
C ILE A 86 -6.08 -12.56 -4.36
N LEU A 87 -7.04 -13.47 -4.23
CA LEU A 87 -7.11 -14.70 -5.00
C LEU A 87 -7.62 -14.37 -6.40
N VAL A 88 -6.82 -14.66 -7.42
CA VAL A 88 -7.21 -14.47 -8.81
C VAL A 88 -7.27 -15.81 -9.49
N ARG A 89 -8.45 -16.14 -9.99
CA ARG A 89 -8.79 -17.44 -10.53
C ARG A 89 -9.28 -17.27 -11.94
N VAL A 90 -8.59 -17.93 -12.86
CA VAL A 90 -8.94 -17.90 -14.28
C VAL A 90 -9.44 -19.26 -14.68
N ALA A 91 -10.59 -19.27 -15.35
CA ALA A 91 -11.22 -20.49 -15.83
C ALA A 91 -11.48 -20.37 -17.34
N ASN A 92 -11.05 -21.39 -18.09
CA ASN A 92 -11.42 -21.63 -19.47
C ASN A 92 -12.14 -22.99 -19.55
N GLN A 93 -12.54 -23.42 -20.75
CA GLN A 93 -13.31 -24.64 -21.01
C GLN A 93 -12.65 -25.92 -20.50
N THR A 94 -11.33 -25.94 -20.37
CA THR A 94 -10.56 -27.17 -20.06
C THR A 94 -9.51 -26.98 -18.97
N GLU A 95 -9.23 -25.72 -18.58
CA GLU A 95 -8.13 -25.41 -17.66
C GLU A 95 -8.55 -24.34 -16.65
N ARG A 96 -8.08 -24.50 -15.42
CA ARG A 96 -8.25 -23.54 -14.34
C ARG A 96 -6.90 -23.25 -13.71
N VAL A 97 -6.55 -21.98 -13.61
CA VAL A 97 -5.32 -21.52 -12.97
C VAL A 97 -5.65 -20.50 -11.91
N GLU A 98 -4.92 -20.53 -10.80
CA GLU A 98 -5.11 -19.63 -9.67
C GLU A 98 -3.77 -19.03 -9.26
N ILE A 99 -3.77 -17.73 -8.97
CA ILE A 99 -2.63 -16.99 -8.43
C ILE A 99 -3.06 -16.07 -7.31
N ILE A 100 -2.08 -15.59 -6.56
CA ILE A 100 -2.28 -14.68 -5.44
C ILE A 100 -1.60 -13.35 -5.77
N ILE A 101 -2.34 -12.25 -5.60
CA ILE A 101 -1.79 -10.91 -5.60
C ILE A 101 -1.68 -10.43 -4.15
N PRO A 102 -0.47 -10.36 -3.58
CA PRO A 102 -0.30 -9.88 -2.22
C PRO A 102 -0.57 -8.39 -2.14
N ALA A 103 -1.27 -7.95 -1.11
CA ALA A 103 -1.53 -6.56 -0.77
C ALA A 103 -1.49 -6.35 0.76
N GLU A 104 -1.49 -5.10 1.20
CA GLU A 104 -1.42 -4.77 2.62
C GLU A 104 -2.28 -3.56 2.96
N ILE A 105 -3.04 -3.66 4.06
CA ILE A 105 -3.71 -2.52 4.66
C ILE A 105 -2.81 -1.98 5.76
N SER A 106 -2.40 -0.73 5.62
CA SER A 106 -1.46 -0.07 6.52
C SER A 106 -1.93 -0.10 7.98
N ALA A 107 -1.00 -0.48 8.86
CA ALA A 107 -1.19 -0.40 10.30
C ALA A 107 -1.01 1.03 10.86
N ALA A 108 -0.40 1.93 10.07
CA ALA A 108 -0.23 3.32 10.46
C ALA A 108 -1.60 4.00 10.56
N LEU A 109 -1.92 4.56 11.73
CA LEU A 109 -3.01 5.52 11.87
C LEU A 109 -2.76 6.66 10.87
N PRO A 110 -3.81 7.27 10.26
CA PRO A 110 -3.61 8.47 9.47
C PRO A 110 -2.90 9.46 10.39
N ILE A 111 -1.63 9.75 10.10
CA ILE A 111 -0.95 10.88 10.72
C ILE A 111 -1.84 12.05 10.34
N SER A 112 -2.60 12.57 11.31
CA SER A 112 -3.41 13.76 11.13
C SER A 112 -2.44 14.78 10.57
N ARG A 113 -2.53 15.03 9.26
CA ARG A 113 -1.83 16.13 8.64
C ARG A 113 -2.46 17.30 9.36
N GLN A 114 -1.75 17.83 10.36
CA GLN A 114 -2.05 19.11 10.99
C GLN A 114 -1.99 20.11 9.83
N VAL A 115 -3.11 20.21 9.11
CA VAL A 115 -3.36 21.25 8.14
C VAL A 115 -3.47 22.48 9.00
N ALA A 116 -2.37 23.21 9.12
CA ALA A 116 -2.34 24.52 9.70
C ALA A 116 -3.51 25.33 9.10
N PRO A 117 -4.46 25.83 9.91
CA PRO A 117 -5.57 26.60 9.37
C PRO A 117 -5.04 27.89 8.76
N LYS A 118 -5.17 28.01 7.43
CA LYS A 118 -5.04 29.28 6.70
C LYS A 118 -6.36 30.04 6.83
N SER A 119 -6.46 31.02 7.72
CA SER A 119 -7.28 32.21 7.46
C SER A 119 -6.93 33.35 8.40
N ALA A 120 -6.94 34.56 7.84
CA ALA A 120 -6.34 35.78 8.36
C ALA A 120 -7.19 36.48 9.43
N LYS A 121 -6.54 36.95 10.50
CA LYS A 121 -6.47 38.38 10.92
C LYS A 121 -6.11 38.51 12.41
N LYS A 122 -4.88 38.99 12.64
CA LYS A 122 -4.30 39.45 13.93
C LYS A 122 -4.18 38.28 14.92
N TRP A 123 -3.16 38.10 15.75
CA TRP A 123 -2.66 38.97 16.80
C TRP A 123 -1.21 38.54 17.12
N ILE A 124 -0.29 39.51 17.03
CA ILE A 124 0.91 39.75 17.86
C ILE A 124 1.95 38.62 17.96
N ILE A 125 3.13 38.92 17.37
CA ILE A 125 4.40 38.21 17.53
C ILE A 125 5.12 38.79 18.74
N LEU A 126 5.57 37.95 19.67
CA LEU A 126 6.68 38.28 20.57
C LEU A 126 7.68 37.13 20.53
N ALA A 127 8.90 37.48 20.12
CA ALA A 127 10.04 36.61 19.95
C ALA A 127 10.75 36.36 21.28
N VAL A 128 11.38 35.21 21.46
CA VAL A 128 12.63 35.09 22.21
C VAL A 128 13.45 33.91 21.68
N VAL A 129 14.72 34.21 21.47
CA VAL A 129 15.81 33.33 21.09
C VAL A 129 16.39 32.67 22.35
N SER A 130 16.90 31.44 22.28
CA SER A 130 18.20 31.07 22.87
C SER A 130 18.45 29.56 22.80
N GLY A 131 19.66 29.20 22.37
CA GLY A 131 20.24 27.88 22.52
C GLY A 131 20.64 27.54 23.96
N ALA A 132 21.24 26.35 24.09
CA ALA A 132 21.64 25.64 25.31
C ALA A 132 22.52 26.40 26.31
N THR A 133 22.42 26.06 27.60
CA THR A 133 23.56 25.70 28.50
C THR A 133 23.04 25.08 29.82
N ALA A 134 23.79 24.11 30.34
CA ALA A 134 23.61 23.54 31.67
C ALA A 134 23.95 24.54 32.79
N ALA A 135 23.31 24.36 33.94
CA ALA A 135 23.60 24.95 35.26
C ALA A 135 23.43 26.48 35.45
N GLY A 136 22.48 26.85 36.33
CA GLY A 136 22.60 28.03 37.19
C GLY A 136 21.79 29.28 36.83
N LEU A 137 20.91 29.63 37.78
CA LEU A 137 20.45 30.98 38.16
C LEU A 137 19.29 31.67 37.41
N ALA A 138 18.30 32.04 38.25
CA ALA A 138 17.51 33.29 38.26
C ALA A 138 16.20 33.40 37.44
N VAL A 139 15.10 33.35 38.21
CA VAL A 139 13.82 34.08 38.16
C VAL A 139 13.36 34.87 36.90
N ALA A 140 12.06 34.62 36.62
CA ALA A 140 11.00 35.57 36.28
C ALA A 140 10.45 35.63 34.85
N SER A 141 9.11 35.64 34.82
CA SER A 141 8.17 36.05 33.76
C SER A 141 8.05 35.21 32.49
N GLY A 142 7.08 34.28 32.53
CA GLY A 142 5.88 34.30 31.68
C GLY A 142 6.03 34.37 30.15
N GLY A 143 5.71 33.24 29.49
CA GLY A 143 4.85 33.27 28.30
C GLY A 143 5.52 33.10 26.93
N LYS A 144 5.42 31.88 26.40
CA LYS A 144 5.46 31.45 24.99
C LYS A 144 6.73 31.80 24.18
N SER A 145 7.56 30.80 23.91
CA SER A 145 8.48 30.80 22.77
C SER A 145 8.56 29.41 22.12
N THR A 146 8.57 29.47 20.79
CA THR A 146 8.95 28.47 19.78
C THR A 146 10.22 27.69 20.15
N PRO A 147 10.36 26.42 19.74
CA PRO A 147 11.67 25.84 19.55
C PRO A 147 12.08 25.88 18.06
N ALA A 148 13.27 26.44 17.85
CA ALA A 148 14.03 26.35 16.63
C ALA A 148 14.51 24.92 16.36
N ILE A 149 14.56 24.59 15.09
CA ILE A 149 15.13 23.41 14.46
C ILE A 149 16.61 23.22 14.84
N THR A 150 16.91 22.19 15.63
CA THR A 150 18.26 21.61 15.69
C THR A 150 18.34 20.51 14.63
N ALA A 151 19.14 20.74 13.60
CA ALA A 151 19.49 19.73 12.61
C ALA A 151 20.30 18.62 13.29
N VAL A 152 19.70 17.43 13.36
CA VAL A 152 20.38 16.18 13.72
C VAL A 152 21.05 15.65 12.43
N PRO A 153 22.33 15.22 12.46
CA PRO A 153 23.04 14.76 11.27
C PRO A 153 22.34 13.55 10.61
N PRO A 154 22.54 13.34 9.30
CA PRO A 154 21.95 12.20 8.59
C PRO A 154 22.58 10.91 9.09
N ALA A 155 21.80 10.09 9.79
CA ALA A 155 22.18 8.70 10.04
C ALA A 155 22.20 7.97 8.68
N ALA A 156 23.39 7.49 8.32
CA ALA A 156 23.67 6.80 7.08
C ALA A 156 22.69 5.65 6.83
N SER A 157 22.25 5.55 5.58
CA SER A 157 21.47 4.44 5.05
C SER A 157 22.23 3.12 5.23
N LEU A 158 21.66 2.17 5.96
CA LEU A 158 22.01 0.77 5.79
C LEU A 158 21.17 0.23 4.61
N PRO A 159 21.78 -0.25 3.51
CA PRO A 159 21.02 -0.95 2.48
C PRO A 159 20.48 -2.27 3.04
N PRO A 160 19.29 -2.73 2.62
CA PRO A 160 18.83 -4.07 2.96
C PRO A 160 19.78 -5.11 2.37
N SER A 161 20.44 -5.87 3.23
CA SER A 161 21.23 -7.05 2.85
C SER A 161 20.27 -8.17 2.46
N LEU A 162 20.06 -8.35 1.15
CA LEU A 162 19.42 -9.55 0.60
C LEU A 162 20.28 -10.76 0.97
N GLY A 163 19.76 -11.61 1.87
CA GLY A 163 20.36 -12.90 2.17
C GLY A 163 20.44 -13.74 0.91
N ALA A 164 21.60 -14.34 0.66
CA ALA A 164 21.84 -15.19 -0.50
C ALA A 164 20.83 -16.37 -0.51
N PRO A 165 20.21 -16.69 -1.65
CA PRO A 165 19.43 -17.92 -1.77
C PRO A 165 20.36 -19.12 -1.65
N VAL A 166 20.18 -19.93 -0.60
CA VAL A 166 20.80 -21.25 -0.51
C VAL A 166 20.07 -22.17 -1.48
N ILE A 167 20.73 -22.51 -2.59
CA ILE A 167 20.31 -23.59 -3.46
C ILE A 167 21.03 -24.86 -2.97
N THR A 168 20.32 -25.69 -2.19
CA THR A 168 20.81 -27.02 -1.84
C THR A 168 20.56 -27.96 -3.03
N ILE A 169 21.58 -28.21 -3.83
CA ILE A 169 21.57 -29.24 -4.88
C ILE A 169 21.92 -30.57 -4.21
N GLY A 170 20.96 -31.49 -4.15
CA GLY A 170 21.21 -32.89 -3.79
C GLY A 170 22.13 -33.55 -4.83
N LYS A 171 23.06 -34.39 -4.36
CA LYS A 171 24.03 -35.12 -5.20
C LYS A 171 23.33 -36.11 -6.16
N PRO A 172 23.97 -36.45 -7.30
CA PRO A 172 23.47 -37.42 -8.27
C PRO A 172 23.45 -38.85 -7.72
#